data_AF-A0A8R7PP71-F1
#
_entry.id   AF-A0A8R7PP71-F1
#
_cell.length_a   1.000
_cell.length_b   1.000
_cell.length_c   1.000
_cell.angle_alpha   90.00
_cell.angle_beta   90.00
_cell.angle_gamma   90.00
#
_symmetry.space_group_name_H-M   'P 1'
#
loop_
_entity.id
_entity.type
_entity.pdbx_description
1 polymer ?
#
loop_
_entity_poly.entity_id
_entity_poly.type
_entity_poly.pdbx_seq_one_letter_code
_entity_poly.pdbx_strand_id
1 'polypeptide(L)' 'MGFEKCPLEHAVYKKFSGNSTLLVGVYVDDLIITGGSSKEIAEIKEQMKRKFCMSDLGLLSYYL' A
#
# COMPACT_ATOMS: atom_id res chain seq x y z
N MET A 1 2.65 -8.35 -10.83
CA MET A 1 2.42 -7.46 -9.67
C MET A 1 2.28 -5.99 -10.04
N GLY A 2 2.79 -5.50 -11.18
CA GLY A 2 2.36 -4.21 -11.76
C GLY A 2 2.61 -2.96 -10.90
N PHE A 3 3.42 -3.09 -9.84
CA PHE A 3 3.85 -1.98 -9.01
C PHE A 3 5.05 -1.33 -9.68
N GLU A 4 4.92 -0.05 -10.00
CA GLU A 4 6.04 0.79 -10.38
C GLU A 4 6.58 1.45 -9.13
N LYS A 5 7.86 1.23 -8.87
CA LYS A 5 8.55 1.87 -7.75
C LYS A 5 8.84 3.33 -8.10
N CYS A 6 8.56 4.24 -7.19
CA CYS A 6 8.95 5.63 -7.36
C CYS A 6 10.49 5.77 -7.19
N PRO A 7 11.19 6.41 -8.13
CA PRO A 7 12.63 6.62 -8.02
C PRO A 7 13.02 7.66 -6.97
N LEU A 8 12.08 8.54 -6.58
CA LEU A 8 12.31 9.63 -5.63
C LEU A 8 12.28 9.18 -4.16
N GLU A 9 11.43 8.19 -3.85
CA GLU A 9 11.35 7.57 -2.53
C GLU A 9 11.32 6.05 -2.68
N HIS A 10 12.38 5.39 -2.20
CA HIS A 10 12.54 3.93 -2.30
C HIS A 10 11.41 3.17 -1.57
N ALA A 11 10.76 3.86 -0.64
CA ALA A 11 9.63 3.43 0.17
C ALA A 11 8.28 3.45 -0.57
N VAL A 12 8.15 4.15 -1.70
CA VAL A 12 6.83 4.38 -2.32
C VAL A 12 6.66 3.55 -3.59
N TYR A 13 5.60 2.75 -3.60
CA TYR A 13 5.17 1.91 -4.71
C TYR A 13 3.81 2.38 -5.20
N LYS A 14 3.68 2.60 -6.49
CA LYS A 14 2.41 2.94 -7.13
C LYS A 14 1.98 1.80 -8.03
N LYS A 15 0.71 1.45 -7.99
CA LYS A 15 0.06 0.51 -8.89
C LYS A 15 -1.08 1.21 -9.58
N PHE A 16 -1.07 1.14 -10.91
CA PHE A 16 -2.18 1.59 -11.73
C PHE A 16 -3.03 0.38 -12.11
N SER A 17 -4.33 0.48 -11.81
CA SER A 17 -5.32 -0.57 -12.08
C SER A 17 -6.44 0.08 -12.88
N GLY A 18 -6.18 0.34 -14.17
CA GLY A 18 -7.10 1.04 -15.06
C GLY A 18 -7.50 2.41 -14.55
N ASN A 19 -8.70 2.50 -13.96
CA ASN A 19 -9.32 3.75 -13.49
C ASN A 19 -9.02 4.10 -12.03
N SER A 20 -8.29 3.23 -11.33
CA SER A 20 -7.95 3.39 -9.91
C SER A 20 -6.44 3.39 -9.74
N THR A 21 -5.93 4.36 -8.99
CA THR A 21 -4.53 4.43 -8.59
C THR A 21 -4.42 3.98 -7.14
N LEU A 22 -3.48 3.07 -6.89
CA LEU A 22 -3.14 2.58 -5.57
C LEU A 22 -1.69 2.93 -5.28
N LEU A 23 -1.43 3.43 -4.08
CA LEU A 23 -0.16 3.86 -3.56
C LEU A 23 0.13 3.07 -2.29
N VAL A 24 1.34 2.56 -2.17
CA VAL A 24 1.84 1.83 -1.01
C VAL A 24 3.14 2.49 -0.59
N GLY A 25 3.14 3.16 0.55
CA GLY A 25 4.34 3.59 1.25
C GLY A 25 4.82 2.50 2.20
N VAL A 26 6.12 2.26 2.25
CA VAL A 26 6.80 1.40 3.21
C VAL A 26 7.57 2.32 4.14
N TYR A 27 7.14 2.43 5.39
CA TYR A 27 7.83 3.20 6.41
C TYR A 27 8.39 2.26 7.47
N VAL A 28 9.66 1.87 7.32
CA VAL A 28 10.38 0.97 8.24
C VAL A 28 9.59 -0.33 8.50
N ASP A 29 8.87 -0.43 9.63
CA ASP A 29 8.05 -1.58 10.02
C ASP A 29 6.57 -1.46 9.61
N ASP A 30 6.12 -0.28 9.16
CA ASP A 30 4.75 0.03 8.80
C ASP A 30 4.53 0.13 7.29
N LEU A 31 3.36 -0.33 6.83
CA LEU A 31 2.89 -0.17 5.45
C LEU A 31 1.71 0.80 5.40
N ILE A 32 1.87 1.89 4.66
CA ILE A 32 0.83 2.87 4.42
C ILE A 32 0.22 2.56 3.04
N ILE A 33 -1.03 2.10 3.00
CA ILE A 33 -1.73 1.80 1.74
C ILE A 33 -2.81 2.87 1.52
N THR A 34 -2.74 3.58 0.41
CA THR A 34 -3.70 4.61 0.01
C THR A 34 -4.15 4.33 -1.42
N GLY A 35 -5.43 4.44 -1.73
CA GLY A 35 -5.89 4.20 -3.10
C GLY A 35 -7.27 4.77 -3.38
N GLY A 36 -7.58 4.95 -4.66
CA GLY A 36 -8.87 5.49 -5.10
C GLY A 36 -10.05 4.54 -4.94
N SER A 37 -9.80 3.25 -4.65
CA SER A 37 -10.84 2.24 -4.45
C SER A 37 -10.59 1.44 -3.18
N SER A 38 -11.54 1.48 -2.25
CA SER A 38 -11.50 0.70 -1.00
C SER A 38 -11.40 -0.80 -1.23
N LYS A 39 -11.93 -1.29 -2.36
CA LYS A 39 -11.88 -2.70 -2.75
C LYS A 39 -10.46 -3.15 -3.07
N GLU A 40 -9.71 -2.32 -3.79
CA GLU A 40 -8.30 -2.61 -4.10
C GLU A 40 -7.40 -2.49 -2.86
N ILE A 41 -7.70 -1.54 -1.96
CA ILE A 41 -7.02 -1.44 -0.67
C ILE A 41 -7.20 -2.74 0.12
N ALA A 42 -8.42 -3.28 0.19
CA ALA A 42 -8.72 -4.52 0.90
C ALA A 42 -7.98 -5.73 0.29
N GLU A 43 -7.97 -5.87 -1.04
CA GLU A 43 -7.23 -6.94 -1.72
C GLU A 43 -5.72 -6.87 -1.44
N ILE A 44 -5.11 -5.67 -1.56
CA ILE A 44 -3.68 -5.50 -1.27
C ILE A 44 -3.38 -5.74 0.20
N LYS A 45 -4.23 -5.27 1.10
CA LYS A 45 -4.09 -5.52 2.54
C LYS A 45 -4.08 -7.01 2.85
N GLU A 46 -4.96 -7.81 2.22
CA GLU A 46 -4.93 -9.26 2.38
C GLU A 46 -3.66 -9.87 1.77
N GLN A 47 -3.22 -9.41 0.60
CA GLN A 47 -1.98 -9.89 0.00
C GLN A 47 -0.75 -9.57 0.85
N MET A 48 -0.68 -8.37 1.44
CA MET A 48 0.43 -7.96 2.31
C MET A 48 0.42 -8.78 3.60
N LYS A 49 -0.77 -9.02 4.19
CA LYS A 49 -0.92 -9.91 5.35
C LYS A 49 -0.41 -11.33 5.04
N ARG A 50 -0.69 -11.86 3.84
CA ARG A 50 -0.21 -13.18 3.41
C ARG A 50 1.28 -13.22 3.06
N LYS A 51 1.81 -12.19 2.39
CA LYS A 51 3.21 -12.19 1.91
C LYS A 51 4.23 -11.77 2.97
N PHE A 52 3.87 -10.80 3.80
CA PHE A 52 4.79 -10.20 4.77
C PHE A 52 4.48 -10.63 6.21
N CYS A 53 3.47 -11.48 6.44
CA CYS A 53 3.00 -11.86 7.79
C CYS A 53 2.72 -10.63 8.68
N MET A 54 2.40 -9.49 8.06
CA MET A 54 2.14 -8.23 8.77
C MET A 54 0.73 -8.25 9.35
N SER A 55 0.62 -7.84 10.61
CA SER A 55 -0.68 -7.66 11.26
C SER A 55 -1.29 -6.34 10.83
N ASP A 56 -2.60 -6.32 10.64
CA ASP A 56 -3.31 -5.09 10.33
C ASP A 56 -3.27 -4.12 11.52
N LEU A 57 -2.67 -2.93 11.32
CA LEU A 57 -2.64 -1.87 12.31
C LEU A 57 -3.93 -1.02 12.32
N GLY A 58 -4.81 -1.19 11.33
CA GLY A 58 -6.04 -0.41 11.17
C GLY A 58 -5.89 0.79 10.23
N LEU A 59 -6.83 1.74 10.32
CA LEU A 59 -6.78 2.97 9.53
C LEU A 59 -5.74 3.93 10.12
N LEU A 60 -4.77 4.34 9.31
CA LEU A 60 -3.79 5.35 9.68
C LEU A 60 -4.53 6.64 10.06
N SER A 61 -4.55 6.97 11.35
CA SER A 61 -5.30 8.14 11.86
C SER A 61 -4.41 9.35 12.11
N TYR A 62 -3.08 9.18 12.19
CA TYR A 62 -2.13 10.28 12.36
C TYR A 62 -0.69 9.80 12.09
N TYR A 63 0.13 10.65 11.49
CA TYR A 63 1.56 10.43 11.27
C TYR A 63 2.28 11.76 11.57
N LEU A 64 3.29 11.77 12.44
CA LEU A 64 3.92 12.98 13.02
C LEU A 64 5.39 13.09 12.64
#